data_AF-A0A1G7X7G2-F1
#
_entry.id   AF-A0A1G7X7G2-F1
#
_cell.length_a   1.000
_cell.length_b   1.000
_cell.length_c   1.000
_cell.angle_alpha   90.00
_cell.angle_beta   90.00
_cell.angle_gamma   90.00
#
_symmetry.space_group_name_H-M   'P 1'
#
loop_
_entity.id
_entity.type
_entity.pdbx_description
1 polymer ?
#
loop_
_entity_poly.entity_id
_entity_poly.type
_entity_poly.pdbx_seq_one_letter_code
_entity_poly.pdbx_strand_id
1 'polypeptide(L)'
;MDLITPEYGLFVWQVVVMIILIFLLTKFAWKPVMKAVGEREASINEALASAEKAKEEMANLKADNEKMLQQARAERDEMLKEAQQMKKKIMAEATEEANEKAEQILEKAQAAIQNEKKTALAEIKSQVAELSVQIAETVVKKQLDDKDEQMTLVNKMLDDVKLN
;
A
#
# COMPACT_ATOMS: atom_id res chain seq x y z
N MET A 1 75.83 -37.96 84.35
CA MET A 1 75.28 -36.80 83.61
C MET A 1 75.58 -37.02 82.14
N ASP A 2 74.90 -37.99 81.52
CA ASP A 2 75.14 -38.45 80.14
C ASP A 2 74.46 -37.57 79.08
N LEU A 3 74.38 -36.26 79.33
CA LEU A 3 73.57 -35.34 78.53
C LEU A 3 74.38 -34.53 77.50
N ILE A 4 75.63 -34.92 77.20
CA ILE A 4 76.53 -34.18 76.30
C ILE A 4 77.41 -35.12 75.46
N THR A 5 76.86 -36.24 74.99
CA THR A 5 77.33 -36.81 73.72
C THR A 5 76.22 -36.59 72.71
N PRO A 6 76.47 -35.98 71.54
CA PRO A 6 75.46 -35.95 70.51
C PRO A 6 75.13 -37.41 70.18
N GLU A 7 73.91 -37.85 70.48
CA GLU A 7 73.43 -39.15 70.04
C GLU A 7 73.35 -39.09 68.51
N TYR A 8 74.47 -39.40 67.83
CA TYR A 8 74.57 -39.45 66.38
C TYR A 8 73.47 -40.33 65.77
N GLY A 9 72.97 -41.32 66.52
CA GLY A 9 71.80 -42.13 66.16
C GLY A 9 70.49 -41.33 66.00
N LEU A 10 70.22 -40.35 66.87
CA LEU A 10 69.01 -39.51 66.77
C LEU A 10 69.08 -38.56 65.58
N PHE A 11 70.25 -37.97 65.32
CA PHE A 11 70.44 -37.11 64.15
C PHE A 11 70.28 -37.90 62.84
N VAL A 12 70.85 -39.11 62.76
CA VAL A 12 70.66 -40.01 61.61
C VAL A 12 69.18 -40.35 61.43
N TRP A 13 68.45 -40.66 62.52
CA TRP A 13 67.01 -40.94 62.39
C TRP A 13 66.19 -39.72 61.96
N GLN A 14 66.51 -38.52 62.47
CA GLN A 14 65.85 -37.28 62.04
C GLN A 14 66.07 -37.00 60.55
N VAL A 15 67.29 -37.19 60.03
CA VAL A 15 67.60 -37.02 58.60
C VAL A 15 66.83 -38.05 57.77
N VAL A 16 66.78 -39.31 58.19
CA VAL A 16 66.03 -40.34 57.45
C VAL A 16 64.53 -40.04 57.47
N VAL A 17 63.95 -39.63 58.60
CA VAL A 17 62.54 -39.20 58.68
C VAL A 17 62.28 -37.98 57.80
N MET A 18 63.21 -37.01 57.75
CA MET A 18 63.09 -35.85 56.87
C MET A 18 63.14 -36.24 55.39
N ILE A 19 64.03 -37.16 54.99
CA ILE A 19 64.10 -37.68 53.62
C ILE A 19 62.81 -38.43 53.26
N ILE A 20 62.30 -39.27 54.17
CA ILE A 20 61.03 -39.98 53.96
C ILE A 20 59.87 -38.98 53.82
N LEU A 21 59.82 -37.94 54.66
CA LEU A 21 58.81 -36.89 54.58
C LEU A 21 58.89 -36.14 53.25
N ILE A 22 60.08 -35.74 52.80
CA ILE A 22 60.28 -35.08 51.50
C ILE A 22 59.85 -36.00 50.36
N PHE A 23 60.18 -37.29 50.42
CA PHE A 23 59.78 -38.26 49.41
C PHE A 23 58.24 -38.44 49.37
N LEU A 24 57.59 -38.48 50.54
CA LEU A 24 56.13 -38.53 50.62
C LEU A 24 55.49 -37.23 50.10
N LEU A 25 55.99 -36.05 50.48
CA LEU A 25 55.45 -34.78 50.00
C LEU A 25 55.65 -34.60 48.50
N THR A 26 56.82 -34.93 47.96
CA THR A 26 57.08 -34.85 46.50
C THR A 26 56.20 -35.81 45.72
N LYS A 27 55.95 -37.02 46.23
CA LYS A 27 55.08 -38.00 45.55
C LYS A 27 53.58 -37.68 45.68
N PHE A 28 53.13 -37.24 46.87
CA PHE A 28 51.72 -37.07 47.19
C PHE A 28 51.19 -35.63 47.03
N ALA A 29 51.98 -34.59 47.35
CA ALA A 29 51.52 -33.20 47.30
C ALA A 29 51.80 -32.52 45.95
N TRP A 30 52.85 -32.92 45.22
CA TRP A 30 53.20 -32.27 43.95
C TRP A 30 52.13 -32.44 42.85
N LYS A 31 51.60 -33.67 42.72
CA LYS A 31 50.54 -33.98 41.74
C LYS A 31 49.26 -33.15 41.95
N PRO A 32 48.63 -33.10 43.14
CA PRO A 32 47.40 -32.32 43.34
C PRO A 32 47.63 -30.82 43.20
N VAL A 33 48.78 -30.29 43.62
CA VAL A 33 49.10 -28.86 43.45
C VAL A 33 49.22 -28.49 41.98
N MET A 34 49.97 -29.27 41.18
CA MET A 34 50.11 -29.01 39.76
C MET A 34 48.78 -29.16 39.02
N LYS A 35 47.95 -30.14 39.42
CA LYS A 35 46.61 -30.33 38.88
C LYS A 35 45.71 -29.13 39.17
N ALA A 36 45.71 -28.61 40.40
CA ALA A 36 44.90 -27.45 40.76
C ALA A 36 45.32 -26.17 39.99
N VAL A 37 46.62 -25.98 39.76
CA VAL A 37 47.13 -24.87 38.94
C VAL A 37 46.69 -25.03 37.48
N GLY A 38 46.84 -26.22 36.90
CA GLY A 38 46.42 -26.51 35.53
C GLY A 38 44.91 -26.38 35.32
N GLU A 39 44.08 -26.85 36.26
CA GLU A 39 42.63 -26.66 36.22
C GLU A 39 42.24 -25.19 36.27
N ARG A 40 42.91 -24.39 37.11
CA ARG A 40 42.68 -22.95 37.17
C ARG A 40 43.06 -22.25 35.88
N GLU A 41 44.22 -22.58 35.31
CA GLU A 41 44.67 -22.03 34.04
C GLU A 41 43.71 -22.38 32.90
N ALA A 42 43.31 -23.65 32.81
CA ALA A 42 42.34 -24.11 31.82
C ALA A 42 40.99 -23.39 31.95
N SER A 43 40.47 -23.25 33.17
CA SER A 43 39.21 -22.53 33.42
C SER A 43 39.29 -21.05 33.06
N ILE A 44 40.42 -20.38 33.34
CA ILE A 44 40.62 -18.97 32.95
C ILE A 44 40.68 -18.84 31.43
N ASN A 45 41.43 -19.72 30.75
CA ASN A 45 41.54 -19.70 29.30
C ASN A 45 40.18 -19.98 28.64
N GLU A 46 39.40 -20.91 29.16
CA GLU A 46 38.04 -21.20 28.69
C GLU A 46 37.11 -20.01 28.91
N ALA A 47 37.15 -19.37 30.08
CA ALA A 47 36.34 -18.20 30.37
C ALA A 47 36.69 -17.01 29.45
N LEU A 48 37.98 -16.79 29.19
CA LEU A 48 38.45 -15.75 28.26
C LEU A 48 38.04 -16.05 26.82
N ALA A 49 38.19 -17.29 26.36
CA ALA A 49 37.76 -17.71 25.02
C ALA A 49 36.25 -17.57 24.84
N SER A 50 35.47 -17.94 25.86
CA SER A 50 34.02 -17.77 25.88
C SER A 50 33.61 -16.30 25.83
N ALA A 51 34.29 -15.44 26.61
CA ALA A 51 34.04 -14.00 26.60
C ALA A 51 34.35 -13.34 25.25
N GLU A 52 35.47 -13.72 24.61
CA GLU A 52 35.82 -13.20 23.29
C GLU A 52 34.82 -13.66 22.22
N LYS A 53 34.43 -14.94 22.25
CA LYS A 53 33.39 -15.47 21.36
C LYS A 53 32.06 -14.75 21.54
N ALA A 54 31.63 -14.53 22.78
CA ALA A 54 30.40 -13.80 23.07
C ALA A 54 30.46 -12.36 22.55
N LYS A 55 31.62 -11.70 22.66
CA LYS A 55 31.83 -10.35 22.14
C LYS A 55 31.78 -10.31 20.61
N GLU A 56 32.38 -11.29 19.94
CA GLU A 56 32.31 -11.43 18.48
C GLU A 56 30.88 -11.69 18.02
N GLU A 57 30.16 -12.61 18.66
CA GLU A 57 28.75 -12.89 18.38
C GLU A 57 27.87 -11.65 18.59
N MET A 58 28.09 -10.88 19.66
CA MET A 58 27.39 -9.62 19.89
C MET A 58 27.69 -8.57 18.80
N ALA A 59 28.93 -8.47 18.35
CA ALA A 59 29.31 -7.56 17.28
C ALA A 59 28.63 -7.95 15.95
N ASN A 60 28.61 -9.24 15.62
CA ASN A 60 27.93 -9.76 14.45
C ASN A 60 26.42 -9.53 14.52
N LEU A 61 25.79 -9.84 15.66
CA LEU A 61 24.35 -9.62 15.86
C LEU A 61 23.97 -8.14 15.74
N LYS A 62 24.84 -7.24 16.21
CA LYS A 62 24.63 -5.79 16.08
C LYS A 62 24.74 -5.36 14.61
N ALA A 63 25.74 -5.83 13.89
CA ALA A 63 25.90 -5.55 12.46
C ALA A 63 24.70 -6.06 11.64
N ASP A 64 24.23 -7.28 11.94
CA ASP A 64 23.05 -7.86 11.28
C ASP A 64 21.78 -7.08 11.61
N ASN A 65 21.60 -6.64 12.86
CA ASN A 65 20.48 -5.76 13.24
C ASN A 65 20.52 -4.43 12.48
N GLU A 66 21.68 -3.79 12.41
CA GLU A 66 21.83 -2.53 11.68
C GLU A 66 21.53 -2.72 10.20
N LYS A 67 21.98 -3.81 9.59
CA LYS A 67 21.67 -4.18 8.21
C LYS A 67 20.18 -4.42 8.00
N MET A 68 19.54 -5.19 8.89
CA MET A 68 18.11 -5.48 8.84
C MET A 68 17.27 -4.21 8.98
N LEU A 69 17.67 -3.29 9.88
CA LEU A 69 17.03 -1.98 10.02
C LEU A 69 17.19 -1.11 8.77
N GLN A 70 18.34 -1.13 8.12
CA GLN A 70 18.55 -0.41 6.86
C GLN A 70 17.70 -1.00 5.73
N GLN A 71 17.64 -2.33 5.61
CA GLN A 71 16.79 -3.01 4.64
C GLN A 71 15.31 -2.69 4.87
N ALA A 72 14.83 -2.80 6.11
CA ALA A 72 13.45 -2.46 6.45
C ALA A 72 13.09 -1.00 6.14
N ARG A 73 14.03 -0.06 6.33
CA ARG A 73 13.84 1.35 5.94
C ARG A 73 13.78 1.52 4.42
N ALA A 74 14.65 0.84 3.68
CA ALA A 74 14.65 0.89 2.22
C ALA A 74 13.34 0.33 1.65
N GLU A 75 12.90 -0.84 2.13
CA GLU A 75 11.62 -1.46 1.73
C GLU A 75 10.42 -0.57 2.08
N ARG A 76 10.42 0.06 3.26
CA ARG A 76 9.38 1.03 3.64
C ARG A 76 9.34 2.21 2.66
N ASP A 77 10.50 2.77 2.32
CA ASP A 77 10.58 3.92 1.43
C ASP A 77 10.15 3.57 0.01
N GLU A 78 10.49 2.36 -0.46
CA GLU A 78 10.00 1.81 -1.72
C GLU A 78 8.48 1.65 -1.70
N MET A 79 7.92 1.01 -0.65
CA MET A 79 6.47 0.85 -0.49
C MET A 79 5.73 2.20 -0.46
N LEU A 80 6.28 3.21 0.21
CA LEU A 80 5.69 4.54 0.23
C LEU A 80 5.73 5.21 -1.14
N LYS A 81 6.82 5.03 -1.89
CA LYS A 81 6.94 5.55 -3.26
C LYS A 81 5.95 4.87 -4.20
N GLU A 82 5.82 3.55 -4.12
CA GLU A 82 4.83 2.79 -4.89
C GLU A 82 3.41 3.22 -4.56
N ALA A 83 3.08 3.39 -3.27
CA ALA A 83 1.77 3.87 -2.84
C ALA A 83 1.46 5.27 -3.39
N GLN A 84 2.46 6.18 -3.41
CA GLN A 84 2.29 7.50 -4.01
C GLN A 84 2.09 7.44 -5.53
N GLN A 85 2.82 6.57 -6.23
CA GLN A 85 2.66 6.36 -7.66
C GLN A 85 1.29 5.78 -7.99
N MET A 86 0.86 4.76 -7.25
CA MET A 86 -0.46 4.15 -7.39
C MET A 86 -1.57 5.16 -7.12
N LYS A 87 -1.45 5.97 -6.05
CA LYS A 87 -2.38 7.06 -5.77
C LYS A 87 -2.48 8.04 -6.94
N LYS A 88 -1.35 8.48 -7.50
CA LYS A 88 -1.33 9.39 -8.65
C LYS A 88 -1.99 8.75 -9.88
N LYS A 89 -1.72 7.47 -10.13
CA LYS A 89 -2.34 6.72 -11.23
C LYS A 89 -3.86 6.63 -11.06
N ILE A 90 -4.35 6.22 -9.89
CA ILE A 90 -5.78 6.14 -9.59
C ILE A 90 -6.45 7.51 -9.75
N MET A 91 -5.83 8.58 -9.27
CA MET A 91 -6.36 9.94 -9.43
C MET A 91 -6.43 10.35 -10.91
N ALA A 92 -5.41 10.02 -11.71
CA ALA A 92 -5.41 10.31 -13.14
C ALA A 92 -6.51 9.53 -13.88
N GLU A 93 -6.58 8.21 -13.66
CA GLU A 93 -7.61 7.34 -14.25
C GLU A 93 -9.02 7.79 -13.85
N ALA A 94 -9.25 8.10 -12.57
CA ALA A 94 -10.54 8.60 -12.10
C ALA A 94 -10.92 9.96 -12.72
N THR A 95 -9.93 10.84 -12.94
CA THR A 95 -10.17 12.15 -13.59
C THR A 95 -10.49 11.97 -15.08
N GLU A 96 -9.78 11.08 -15.76
CA GLU A 96 -10.03 10.72 -17.16
C GLU A 96 -11.43 10.12 -17.33
N GLU A 97 -11.79 9.11 -16.53
CA GLU A 97 -13.12 8.49 -16.56
C GLU A 97 -14.23 9.50 -16.23
N ALA A 98 -13.99 10.43 -15.29
CA ALA A 98 -14.94 11.49 -14.97
C ALA A 98 -15.15 12.46 -16.15
N ASN A 99 -14.08 12.82 -16.85
CA ASN A 99 -14.16 13.69 -18.04
C ASN A 99 -14.90 13.00 -19.18
N GLU A 100 -14.60 11.73 -19.45
CA GLU A 100 -15.31 10.94 -20.48
C GLU A 100 -16.81 10.84 -20.17
N LYS A 101 -17.18 10.56 -18.90
CA LYS A 101 -18.58 10.53 -18.48
C LYS A 101 -19.24 11.91 -18.60
N ALA A 102 -18.52 12.98 -18.27
CA ALA A 102 -19.04 14.34 -18.40
C ALA A 102 -19.31 14.69 -19.87
N GLU A 103 -18.39 14.32 -20.78
CA GLU A 103 -18.56 14.52 -22.22
C GLU A 103 -19.75 13.73 -22.76
N GLN A 104 -19.89 12.45 -22.38
CA GLN A 104 -21.06 11.65 -22.76
C GLN A 104 -22.38 12.23 -22.25
N ILE A 105 -22.39 12.78 -21.03
CA ILE A 105 -23.59 13.44 -20.47
C ILE A 105 -23.91 14.70 -21.29
N LEU A 106 -22.90 15.50 -21.64
CA LEU A 106 -23.07 16.70 -22.46
C LEU A 106 -23.60 16.37 -23.85
N GLU A 107 -23.05 15.36 -24.52
CA GLU A 107 -23.54 14.90 -25.83
C GLU A 107 -24.99 14.43 -25.76
N LYS A 108 -25.34 13.63 -24.75
CA LYS A 108 -26.72 13.18 -24.54
C LYS A 108 -27.66 14.35 -24.26
N ALA A 109 -27.23 15.32 -23.46
CA ALA A 109 -28.02 16.52 -23.17
C ALA A 109 -28.23 17.37 -24.43
N GLN A 110 -27.20 17.56 -25.26
CA GLN A 110 -27.31 18.27 -26.53
C GLN A 110 -28.25 17.56 -27.50
N ALA A 111 -28.15 16.23 -27.60
CA ALA A 111 -29.04 15.42 -28.43
C ALA A 111 -30.51 15.52 -27.96
N ALA A 112 -30.74 15.48 -26.64
CA ALA A 112 -32.07 15.66 -26.06
C ALA A 112 -32.63 17.06 -26.35
N ILE A 113 -31.84 18.13 -26.16
CA ILE A 113 -32.23 19.51 -26.47
C ILE A 113 -32.57 19.67 -27.96
N GLN A 114 -31.78 19.08 -28.86
CA GLN A 114 -32.08 19.14 -30.29
C GLN A 114 -33.39 18.43 -30.63
N ASN A 115 -33.68 17.30 -29.96
CA ASN A 115 -34.92 16.57 -30.17
C ASN A 115 -36.12 17.35 -29.62
N GLU A 116 -36.03 17.89 -28.41
CA GLU A 116 -37.06 18.75 -27.82
C GLU A 116 -37.34 19.98 -28.68
N LYS A 117 -36.29 20.63 -29.21
CA LYS A 117 -36.45 21.75 -30.15
C LYS A 117 -37.22 21.35 -31.41
N LYS A 118 -36.93 20.17 -31.97
CA LYS A 118 -37.67 19.67 -33.14
C LYS A 118 -39.14 19.40 -32.80
N THR A 119 -39.42 18.80 -31.65
CA THR A 119 -40.78 18.55 -31.17
C THR A 119 -41.54 19.86 -30.95
N ALA A 120 -40.94 20.84 -30.27
CA ALA A 120 -41.54 22.15 -30.06
C ALA A 120 -41.83 22.88 -31.38
N LEU A 121 -40.90 22.83 -32.35
CA LEU A 121 -41.13 23.39 -33.68
C LEU A 121 -42.27 22.68 -34.44
N ALA A 122 -42.39 21.37 -34.30
CA ALA A 122 -43.50 20.61 -34.90
C ALA A 122 -44.84 21.00 -34.27
N GLU A 123 -44.88 21.16 -32.95
CA GLU A 123 -46.06 21.58 -32.20
C GLU A 123 -46.50 23.00 -32.60
N ILE A 124 -45.56 23.95 -32.69
CA ILE A 124 -45.84 25.31 -33.17
C ILE A 124 -46.39 25.27 -34.60
N LYS A 125 -45.82 24.48 -35.50
CA LYS A 125 -46.34 24.34 -36.87
C LYS A 125 -47.77 23.80 -36.89
N SER A 126 -48.08 22.83 -36.04
CA SER A 126 -49.44 22.28 -35.91
C SER A 126 -50.42 23.35 -35.42
N GLN A 127 -50.05 24.11 -34.38
CA GLN A 127 -50.89 25.19 -33.85
C GLN A 127 -51.12 26.30 -34.87
N VAL A 128 -50.09 26.68 -35.64
CA VAL A 128 -50.21 27.68 -36.71
C VAL A 128 -51.11 27.17 -37.85
N ALA A 129 -51.00 25.89 -38.22
CA ALA A 129 -51.86 25.29 -39.23
C ALA A 129 -53.34 25.30 -38.78
N GLU A 130 -53.61 24.90 -37.53
CA GLU A 130 -54.96 24.92 -36.95
C GLU A 130 -55.54 26.34 -36.90
N LEU A 131 -54.76 27.32 -36.43
CA LEU A 131 -55.17 28.73 -36.43
C LEU A 131 -55.44 29.26 -37.84
N SER A 132 -54.62 28.87 -38.82
CA SER A 132 -54.80 29.27 -40.22
C SER A 132 -56.09 28.71 -40.81
N VAL A 133 -56.44 27.45 -40.50
CA VAL A 133 -57.71 26.83 -40.89
C VAL A 133 -58.89 27.54 -40.23
N GLN A 134 -58.81 27.84 -38.93
CA GLN A 134 -59.87 28.59 -38.21
C GLN A 134 -60.09 29.99 -38.80
N ILE A 135 -59.02 30.70 -39.16
CA ILE A 135 -59.11 32.00 -39.84
C ILE A 135 -59.77 31.83 -41.22
N ALA A 136 -59.34 30.84 -42.01
CA ALA A 136 -59.92 30.57 -43.31
C ALA A 136 -61.42 30.22 -43.21
N GLU A 137 -61.83 29.38 -42.26
CA GLU A 137 -63.23 29.07 -41.98
C GLU A 137 -64.04 30.32 -41.61
N THR A 138 -63.46 31.20 -40.78
CA THR A 138 -64.13 32.44 -40.37
C THR A 138 -64.31 33.40 -41.54
N VAL A 139 -63.30 33.55 -42.40
CA VAL A 139 -63.36 34.39 -43.60
C VAL A 139 -64.38 33.82 -44.59
N VAL A 140 -64.35 32.51 -44.85
CA VAL A 140 -65.31 31.85 -45.75
C VAL A 140 -66.74 31.96 -45.22
N LYS A 141 -66.98 31.75 -43.93
CA LYS A 141 -68.29 31.99 -43.31
C LYS A 141 -68.77 33.42 -43.52
N LYS A 142 -67.88 34.40 -43.38
CA LYS A 142 -68.21 35.82 -43.57
C LYS A 142 -68.54 36.16 -45.03
N GLN A 143 -67.80 35.59 -45.99
CA GLN A 143 -68.09 35.74 -47.42
C GLN A 143 -69.40 35.06 -47.83
N LEU A 144 -69.68 33.89 -47.25
CA LEU A 144 -70.92 33.16 -47.48
C LEU A 144 -72.13 33.80 -46.78
N ASP A 145 -71.97 34.77 -45.87
CA ASP A 145 -73.10 35.48 -45.26
C ASP A 145 -73.72 36.53 -46.21
N ASP A 146 -73.00 36.88 -47.28
CA ASP A 146 -73.48 37.77 -48.36
C ASP A 146 -74.15 36.96 -49.49
N LYS A 147 -75.42 37.30 -49.79
CA LYS A 147 -76.22 36.62 -50.83
C LYS A 147 -75.61 36.77 -52.23
N ASP A 148 -74.95 37.89 -52.51
CA ASP A 148 -74.37 38.14 -53.83
C ASP A 148 -73.09 37.31 -54.06
N GLU A 149 -72.27 37.11 -53.02
CA GLU A 149 -71.09 36.24 -53.09
C GLU A 149 -71.47 34.74 -53.15
N GLN A 150 -72.52 34.30 -52.43
CA GLN A 150 -73.04 32.92 -52.55
C GLN A 150 -73.46 32.58 -53.99
N MET A 151 -74.24 33.46 -54.63
CA MET A 151 -74.70 33.24 -56.01
C MET A 151 -73.52 33.20 -57.00
N THR A 152 -72.49 34.00 -56.76
CA THR A 152 -71.26 34.00 -57.56
C THR A 152 -70.48 32.70 -57.41
N LEU A 153 -70.40 32.14 -56.20
CA LEU A 153 -69.74 30.85 -55.93
C LEU A 153 -70.49 29.68 -56.58
N VAL A 154 -71.83 29.67 -56.51
CA VAL A 154 -72.68 28.66 -57.16
C VAL A 154 -72.49 28.68 -58.68
N ASN A 155 -72.49 29.87 -59.29
CA ASN A 155 -72.26 29.99 -60.73
C ASN A 155 -70.85 29.49 -61.12
N LYS A 156 -69.81 29.80 -60.32
CA LYS A 156 -68.45 29.28 -60.55
C LYS A 156 -68.35 27.76 -60.45
N MET A 157 -69.01 27.15 -59.46
CA MET A 157 -69.03 25.68 -59.33
C MET A 157 -69.81 25.02 -60.46
N LEU A 158 -70.89 25.66 -60.95
CA LEU A 158 -71.65 25.18 -62.10
C LEU A 158 -70.86 25.30 -63.42
N ASP A 159 -69.94 26.26 -63.53
CA ASP A 159 -69.05 26.39 -64.68
C ASP A 159 -67.92 25.35 -64.64
N ASP A 160 -67.29 25.09 -63.49
CA ASP A 160 -66.24 24.06 -63.33
C ASP A 160 -66.76 22.63 -63.59
N VAL A 161 -68.03 22.34 -63.23
CA VAL A 161 -68.67 21.04 -63.50
C VAL A 161 -69.09 20.88 -64.97
N LYS A 162 -69.29 21.98 -65.70
CA LYS A 162 -69.58 21.94 -67.15
C LYS A 162 -68.32 21.82 -68.02
N LEU A 163 -67.14 21.93 -67.43
CA LEU A 163 -65.84 21.86 -68.10
C LEU A 163 -65.18 20.45 -68.02
N ASN A 164 -65.88 19.46 -67.48
CA ASN A 164 -65.63 18.01 -67.67
C ASN A 164 -66.84 17.34 -68.31
#